data_AF-A0A821QLY3-F1
#
_entry.id   AF-A0A821QLY3-F1
#
_cell.length_a   1.000
_cell.length_b   1.000
_cell.length_c   1.000
_cell.angle_alpha   90.00
_cell.angle_beta   90.00
_cell.angle_gamma   90.00
#
_symmetry.space_group_name_H-M   'P 1'
#
loop_
_entity.id
_entity.type
_entity.pdbx_description
1 polymer ?
#
loop_
_entity_poly.entity_id
_entity_poly.type
_entity_poly.pdbx_seq_one_letter_code
_entity_poly.pdbx_strand_id
1 'polypeptide(L)'
;MVINVSEVDDIYNFEKRIATFHWTPAEQRARQNERFGFTNYLRHIYFLSNVPLNDNDVVSVSELEFLRNASSIIDSTSPRVLQNYIVWRFIMSRISNMPKRYRALRDSFDEAFRGTVAQRPRSITCGNYINNNMGFALSKIYIKQYFDENARNQ
;
A
#
# COMPACT_ATOMS: atom_id res chain seq x y z
N MET A 1 -5.53 4.32 22.08
CA MET A 1 -4.50 5.17 21.45
C MET A 1 -5.22 6.25 20.68
N VAL A 2 -5.09 7.50 21.10
CA VAL A 2 -5.72 8.65 20.45
C VAL A 2 -4.57 9.51 19.93
N ILE A 3 -4.53 9.71 18.62
CA ILE A 3 -3.58 10.62 17.98
C ILE A 3 -4.16 12.02 18.15
N ASN A 4 -3.44 12.90 18.83
CA ASN A 4 -3.82 14.30 19.02
C ASN A 4 -3.52 15.12 17.76
N VAL A 5 -4.19 16.27 17.60
CA VAL A 5 -4.02 17.14 16.41
C VAL A 5 -2.57 17.57 16.22
N SER A 6 -1.84 17.91 17.28
CA SER A 6 -0.41 18.26 17.20
C SER A 6 0.47 17.11 16.72
N GLU A 7 0.05 15.86 16.93
CA GLU A 7 0.79 14.67 16.49
C GLU A 7 0.52 14.33 15.01
N VAL A 8 -0.51 14.93 14.41
CA VAL A 8 -0.79 14.80 12.97
C VAL A 8 0.26 15.55 12.14
N ASP A 9 0.72 16.71 12.61
CA ASP A 9 1.78 17.45 11.93
C ASP A 9 3.11 16.68 11.94
N ASP A 10 3.42 15.98 13.04
CA ASP A 10 4.59 15.13 13.12
C ASP A 10 4.53 13.96 12.12
N ILE A 11 3.36 13.31 12.02
CA ILE A 11 3.09 12.27 11.01
C ILE A 11 3.30 12.82 9.60
N TYR A 12 2.74 13.99 9.31
CA TYR A 12 2.82 14.63 7.99
C TYR A 12 4.25 14.99 7.63
N ASN A 13 4.99 15.60 8.55
CA ASN A 13 6.39 15.98 8.34
C ASN A 13 7.29 14.74 8.16
N PHE A 14 7.04 13.67 8.90
CA PHE A 14 7.71 12.39 8.69
C PHE A 14 7.45 11.82 7.30
N GLU A 15 6.18 11.78 6.87
CA GLU A 15 5.80 11.28 5.53
C GLU A 15 6.45 12.12 4.41
N LYS A 16 6.49 13.45 4.57
CA LYS A 16 7.19 14.35 3.65
C LYS A 16 8.68 14.04 3.54
N ARG A 17 9.38 13.83 4.66
CA ARG A 17 10.82 13.51 4.67
C ARG A 17 11.12 12.19 3.96
N ILE A 18 10.25 11.20 4.09
CA ILE A 18 10.41 9.93 3.36
C ILE A 18 10.13 10.14 1.87
N ALA A 19 9.10 10.91 1.53
CA ALA A 19 8.69 11.14 0.15
C ALA A 19 9.75 11.86 -0.71
N THR A 20 10.67 12.62 -0.13
CA THR A 20 11.75 13.29 -0.89
C THR A 20 12.72 12.33 -1.57
N PHE A 21 12.84 11.11 -1.07
CA PHE A 21 13.75 10.10 -1.61
C PHE A 21 13.07 9.10 -2.54
N HIS A 22 11.76 9.20 -2.71
CA HIS A 22 11.05 8.36 -3.67
C HIS A 22 11.37 8.79 -5.09
N TRP A 23 11.45 7.82 -5.99
CA TRP A 23 11.59 8.12 -7.40
C TRP A 23 10.43 8.94 -7.94
N THR A 24 10.79 9.87 -8.83
CA THR A 24 9.85 10.51 -9.73
C THR A 24 9.31 9.50 -10.75
N PRO A 25 8.17 9.80 -11.40
CA PRO A 25 7.65 8.97 -12.49
C PRO A 25 8.62 8.80 -13.67
N ALA A 26 9.59 9.71 -13.85
CA ALA A 26 10.62 9.59 -14.88
C ALA A 26 11.68 8.54 -14.49
N GLU A 27 12.20 8.62 -13.27
CA GLU A 27 13.19 7.67 -12.73
C GLU A 27 12.62 6.25 -12.64
N GLN A 28 11.35 6.12 -12.25
CA GLN A 28 10.68 4.82 -12.18
C GLN A 28 10.64 4.07 -13.53
N ARG A 29 10.62 4.82 -14.65
CA ARG A 29 10.67 4.25 -16.01
C ARG A 29 12.07 3.77 -16.40
N ALA A 30 13.11 4.32 -15.78
CA ALA A 30 14.51 3.94 -15.98
C ALA A 30 15.03 2.98 -14.89
N ARG A 31 14.13 2.32 -14.14
CA ARG A 31 14.49 1.50 -12.96
C ARG A 31 15.58 0.47 -13.27
N GLN A 32 16.60 0.45 -12.43
CA GLN A 32 17.58 -0.62 -12.36
C GLN A 32 17.50 -1.24 -10.97
N ASN A 33 17.27 -2.54 -10.89
CA ASN A 33 17.20 -3.22 -9.61
C ASN A 33 18.60 -3.62 -9.15
N GLU A 34 18.91 -3.31 -7.90
CA GLU A 34 20.16 -3.71 -7.25
C GLU A 34 19.96 -4.99 -6.44
N ARG A 35 21.03 -5.78 -6.32
CA ARG A 35 21.08 -6.98 -5.47
C ARG A 35 21.52 -6.57 -4.06
N PHE A 36 20.70 -6.87 -3.05
CA PHE A 36 21.02 -6.50 -1.65
C PHE A 36 20.67 -7.61 -0.66
N GLY A 37 21.48 -7.75 0.39
CA GLY A 37 21.29 -8.73 1.46
C GLY A 37 20.26 -8.28 2.51
N PHE A 38 18.98 -8.59 2.28
CA PHE A 38 17.87 -8.29 3.21
C PHE A 38 17.55 -9.46 4.16
N THR A 39 18.45 -10.43 4.31
CA THR A 39 18.18 -11.74 4.94
C THR A 39 17.57 -11.65 6.33
N ASN A 40 18.09 -10.76 7.20
CA ASN A 40 17.55 -10.57 8.54
C ASN A 40 16.13 -10.01 8.53
N TYR A 41 15.83 -9.04 7.66
CA TYR A 41 14.48 -8.49 7.52
C TYR A 41 13.50 -9.54 6.95
N LEU A 42 13.92 -10.28 5.94
CA LEU A 42 13.11 -11.34 5.34
C LEU A 42 12.82 -12.49 6.31
N ARG A 43 13.76 -12.86 7.18
CA ARG A 43 13.53 -13.84 8.26
C ARG A 43 12.37 -13.43 9.17
N HIS A 44 12.25 -12.14 9.49
CA HIS A 44 11.14 -11.64 10.31
C HIS A 44 9.80 -11.71 9.54
N ILE A 45 9.79 -11.37 8.25
CA ILE A 45 8.57 -11.42 7.43
C ILE A 45 8.09 -12.86 7.22
N TYR A 46 9.00 -13.76 6.85
CA TYR A 46 8.68 -15.14 6.47
C TYR A 46 8.71 -16.12 7.65
N PHE A 47 8.86 -15.61 8.88
CA PHE A 47 8.92 -16.43 10.10
C PHE A 47 7.75 -17.43 10.19
N LEU A 48 6.53 -17.01 9.84
CA LEU A 48 5.33 -17.85 9.93
C LEU A 48 5.18 -18.85 8.79
N SER A 49 5.88 -18.66 7.67
CA SER A 49 5.75 -19.50 6.47
C SER A 49 6.77 -20.64 6.39
N ASN A 50 7.66 -20.77 7.38
CA ASN A 50 8.72 -21.79 7.44
C ASN A 50 9.55 -21.91 6.14
N VAL A 51 9.80 -20.77 5.49
CA VAL A 51 10.62 -20.70 4.27
C VAL A 51 12.08 -20.62 4.72
N PRO A 52 12.94 -21.59 4.36
CA PRO A 52 14.36 -21.52 4.69
C PRO A 52 15.02 -20.37 3.92
N LEU A 53 15.68 -19.47 4.65
CA LEU A 53 16.43 -18.34 4.08
C LEU A 53 17.92 -18.44 4.42
N ASN A 54 18.75 -18.48 3.39
CA ASN A 54 20.20 -18.58 3.48
C ASN A 54 20.84 -17.20 3.37
N ASP A 55 22.02 -17.00 3.97
CA ASP A 55 22.74 -15.72 3.88
C ASP A 55 23.19 -15.36 2.46
N ASN A 56 23.20 -16.34 1.56
CA ASN A 56 23.48 -16.17 0.13
C ASN A 56 22.23 -15.80 -0.70
N ASP A 57 21.05 -15.70 -0.09
CA ASP A 57 19.83 -15.34 -0.80
C ASP A 57 19.88 -13.88 -1.26
N VAL A 58 19.62 -13.69 -2.55
CA VAL A 58 19.69 -12.38 -3.19
C VAL A 58 18.30 -11.81 -3.39
N VAL A 59 18.10 -10.58 -2.92
CA VAL A 59 16.85 -9.84 -3.13
C VAL A 59 17.05 -8.81 -4.23
N SER A 60 16.14 -8.79 -5.20
CA SER A 60 16.05 -7.77 -6.23
C SER A 60 15.31 -6.57 -5.67
N VAL A 61 16.02 -5.44 -5.51
CA VAL A 61 15.51 -4.23 -4.87
C VAL A 61 15.40 -3.13 -5.90
N SER A 62 14.20 -2.57 -6.06
CA SER A 62 13.99 -1.48 -7.02
C SER A 62 14.59 -0.16 -6.53
N GLU A 63 14.18 0.36 -5.37
CA GLU A 63 14.64 1.68 -4.89
C GLU A 63 15.62 1.52 -3.71
N LEU A 64 16.84 1.02 -3.97
CA LEU A 64 17.78 0.75 -2.87
C LEU A 64 18.21 2.03 -2.13
N GLU A 65 18.43 3.12 -2.86
CA GLU A 65 18.78 4.42 -2.29
C GLU A 65 17.65 4.97 -1.40
N PHE A 66 16.40 4.84 -1.83
CA PHE A 66 15.25 5.18 -0.99
C PHE A 66 15.28 4.38 0.32
N LEU A 67 15.48 3.05 0.26
CA LEU A 67 15.49 2.22 1.47
C LEU A 67 16.62 2.60 2.44
N ARG A 68 17.80 2.95 1.94
CA ARG A 68 18.92 3.43 2.76
C ARG A 68 18.58 4.75 3.45
N ASN A 69 18.08 5.73 2.70
CA ASN A 69 17.72 7.04 3.24
C ASN A 69 16.52 6.94 4.20
N ALA A 70 15.51 6.15 3.87
CA ALA A 70 14.37 5.89 4.72
C ALA A 70 14.78 5.22 6.04
N SER A 71 15.74 4.28 6.02
CA SER A 71 16.28 3.68 7.26
C SER A 71 16.90 4.74 8.17
N SER A 72 17.73 5.62 7.63
CA SER A 72 18.34 6.72 8.39
C SER A 72 17.29 7.70 8.96
N ILE A 73 16.25 8.00 8.18
CA ILE A 73 15.13 8.82 8.66
C ILE A 73 14.37 8.12 9.79
N ILE A 74 14.13 6.82 9.68
CA ILE A 74 13.44 6.03 10.70
C ILE A 74 14.26 6.01 11.99
N ASP A 75 15.57 5.74 11.91
CA ASP A 75 16.47 5.68 13.06
C ASP A 75 16.58 7.02 13.81
N SER A 76 16.44 8.14 13.08
CA SER A 76 16.44 9.50 13.65
C SER A 76 15.07 10.00 14.10
N THR A 77 14.00 9.22 13.88
CA THR A 77 12.63 9.62 14.22
C THR A 77 12.21 9.03 15.57
N SER A 78 11.51 9.82 16.38
CA SER A 78 11.10 9.34 17.70
C SER A 78 10.14 8.13 17.61
N PRO A 79 10.22 7.16 18.54
CA PRO A 79 9.34 5.99 18.54
C PRO A 79 7.85 6.34 18.57
N ARG A 80 7.49 7.48 19.20
CA ARG A 80 6.12 7.96 19.26
C ARG A 80 5.59 8.38 17.88
N VAL A 81 6.39 9.10 17.10
CA VAL A 81 6.03 9.51 15.74
C VAL A 81 5.91 8.29 14.83
N LEU A 82 6.85 7.33 14.93
CA LEU A 82 6.79 6.08 14.17
C LEU A 82 5.54 5.26 14.50
N GLN A 83 5.21 5.11 15.79
CA GLN A 83 4.00 4.40 16.22
C GLN A 83 2.73 5.07 15.68
N ASN A 84 2.63 6.39 15.82
CA ASN A 84 1.49 7.16 15.33
C ASN A 84 1.37 7.05 13.80
N TYR A 85 2.49 7.10 13.06
CA TYR A 85 2.52 6.88 11.62
C TYR A 85 2.00 5.49 11.23
N ILE A 86 2.48 4.42 11.88
CA ILE A 86 2.05 3.04 11.59
C ILE A 86 0.55 2.87 11.86
N VAL A 87 0.06 3.39 12.99
CA VAL A 87 -1.37 3.34 13.32
C VAL A 87 -2.20 4.13 12.30
N TRP A 88 -1.75 5.32 11.90
CA TRP A 88 -2.38 6.10 10.85
C TRP A 88 -2.46 5.31 9.54
N ARG A 89 -1.34 4.76 9.05
CA ARG A 89 -1.31 3.93 7.83
C ARG A 89 -2.25 2.74 7.93
N PHE A 90 -2.33 2.09 9.10
CA PHE A 90 -3.26 0.99 9.33
C PHE A 90 -4.72 1.46 9.24
N ILE A 91 -5.10 2.53 9.96
CA ILE A 91 -6.47 3.07 9.93
C ILE A 91 -6.88 3.40 8.50
N MET A 92 -6.02 4.11 7.76
CA MET A 92 -6.29 4.49 6.37
C MET A 92 -6.44 3.28 5.45
N SER A 93 -5.76 2.16 5.72
CA SER A 93 -5.92 0.92 4.95
C SER A 93 -7.24 0.19 5.23
N ARG A 94 -7.86 0.41 6.41
CA ARG A 94 -9.05 -0.33 6.86
C ARG A 94 -10.34 0.50 6.83
N ILE A 95 -10.25 1.83 6.75
CA ILE A 95 -11.39 2.74 6.89
C ILE A 95 -12.51 2.48 5.85
N SER A 96 -12.17 1.96 4.67
CA SER A 96 -13.13 1.57 3.61
C SER A 96 -14.05 0.39 3.99
N ASN A 97 -13.67 -0.37 5.02
CA ASN A 97 -14.43 -1.50 5.57
C ASN A 97 -15.20 -1.14 6.85
N MET A 98 -15.12 0.10 7.31
CA MET A 98 -15.80 0.56 8.50
C MET A 98 -17.23 1.09 8.22
N PRO A 99 -18.06 1.29 9.27
CA PRO A 99 -19.37 1.90 9.13
C PRO A 99 -19.35 3.26 8.41
N LYS A 100 -20.50 3.66 7.86
CA LYS A 100 -20.64 4.86 7.00
C LYS A 100 -20.01 6.13 7.59
N ARG A 101 -20.09 6.34 8.91
CA ARG A 101 -19.51 7.51 9.59
C ARG A 101 -18.00 7.66 9.37
N TYR A 102 -17.25 6.56 9.37
CA TYR A 102 -15.80 6.61 9.15
C TYR A 102 -15.45 6.74 7.67
N ARG A 103 -16.22 6.06 6.80
CA ARG A 103 -16.04 6.21 5.35
C ARG A 103 -16.28 7.64 4.90
N ALA A 104 -17.32 8.29 5.41
CA ALA A 104 -17.60 9.69 5.11
C ALA A 104 -16.40 10.61 5.42
N LEU A 105 -15.69 10.39 6.53
CA LEU A 105 -14.46 11.13 6.84
C LEU A 105 -13.36 10.88 5.80
N ARG A 106 -13.19 9.63 5.35
CA ARG A 106 -12.24 9.29 4.28
C ARG A 106 -12.63 9.96 2.96
N ASP A 107 -13.91 10.01 2.63
CA ASP A 107 -14.38 10.64 1.40
C ASP A 107 -14.12 12.15 1.42
N SER A 108 -14.38 12.84 2.54
CA SER A 108 -14.03 14.26 2.69
C SER A 108 -12.51 14.50 2.57
N PHE A 109 -11.69 13.61 3.11
CA PHE A 109 -10.24 13.67 2.93
C PHE A 109 -9.84 13.47 1.46
N ASP A 110 -10.42 12.47 0.78
CA ASP A 110 -10.12 12.18 -0.63
C ASP A 110 -10.63 13.29 -1.57
N GLU A 111 -11.74 13.95 -1.24
CA GLU A 111 -12.23 15.13 -1.95
C GLU A 111 -11.24 16.29 -1.85
N ALA A 112 -10.78 16.60 -0.64
CA ALA A 112 -9.78 17.65 -0.44
C ALA A 112 -8.43 17.32 -1.09
N PHE A 113 -8.00 16.05 -1.03
CA PHE A 113 -6.68 15.64 -1.52
C PHE A 113 -6.63 15.34 -3.02
N ARG A 114 -7.71 14.81 -3.60
CA ARG A 114 -7.75 14.30 -4.99
C ARG A 114 -8.81 14.99 -5.86
N GLY A 115 -9.67 15.83 -5.29
CA GLY A 115 -10.78 16.47 -6.02
C GLY A 115 -11.89 15.49 -6.41
N THR A 116 -11.97 14.31 -5.79
CA THR A 116 -13.02 13.33 -6.08
C THR A 116 -14.31 13.69 -5.35
N VAL A 117 -15.37 14.05 -6.09
CA VAL A 117 -16.58 14.69 -5.53
C VAL A 117 -17.68 13.70 -5.10
N ALA A 118 -17.55 12.40 -5.37
CA ALA A 118 -18.64 11.43 -5.14
C ALA A 118 -18.19 10.15 -4.42
N GLN A 119 -18.93 9.77 -3.36
CA GLN A 119 -18.83 8.42 -2.81
C GLN A 119 -19.19 7.41 -3.89
N ARG A 120 -18.26 6.50 -4.20
CA ARG A 120 -18.52 5.41 -5.14
C ARG A 120 -19.67 4.54 -4.62
N PRO A 121 -20.67 4.17 -5.45
CA PRO A 121 -21.76 3.29 -5.04
C PRO A 121 -21.22 2.00 -4.42
N ARG A 122 -21.86 1.54 -3.33
CA ARG A 122 -21.35 0.40 -2.55
C ARG A 122 -21.30 -0.89 -3.37
N SER A 123 -22.25 -1.09 -4.28
CA SER A 123 -22.25 -2.22 -5.22
C SER A 123 -20.98 -2.25 -6.06
N ILE A 124 -20.54 -1.12 -6.59
CA ILE A 124 -19.31 -1.02 -7.38
C ILE A 124 -18.08 -1.24 -6.49
N THR A 125 -18.06 -0.70 -5.27
CA THR A 125 -16.97 -0.99 -4.30
C THR A 125 -16.86 -2.48 -4.00
N CYS A 126 -17.98 -3.15 -3.73
CA CYS A 126 -18.01 -4.59 -3.46
C CYS A 126 -17.63 -5.42 -4.70
N GLY A 127 -18.09 -5.04 -5.88
CA GLY A 127 -17.70 -5.68 -7.14
C GLY A 127 -16.19 -5.63 -7.37
N ASN A 128 -15.57 -4.45 -7.19
CA ASN A 128 -14.12 -4.31 -7.28
C ASN A 128 -13.38 -5.11 -6.19
N TYR A 129 -13.91 -5.15 -4.97
CA TYR A 129 -13.31 -5.92 -3.89
C TYR A 129 -13.26 -7.41 -4.24
N ILE A 130 -14.36 -7.97 -4.75
CA ILE A 130 -14.39 -9.37 -5.21
C ILE A 130 -13.45 -9.56 -6.40
N ASN A 131 -13.46 -8.65 -7.38
CA ASN A 131 -12.56 -8.73 -8.53
C ASN A 131 -11.07 -8.76 -8.12
N ASN A 132 -10.67 -7.94 -7.16
CA ASN A 132 -9.29 -7.83 -6.72
C ASN A 132 -8.82 -9.06 -5.89
N ASN A 133 -9.72 -9.75 -5.20
CA ASN A 133 -9.38 -10.89 -4.34
C ASN A 133 -9.69 -12.25 -4.98
N MET A 134 -10.69 -12.30 -5.86
CA MET A 134 -11.26 -13.51 -6.45
C MET A 134 -11.51 -13.34 -7.96
N GLY A 135 -10.62 -12.59 -8.63
CA GLY A 135 -10.76 -12.22 -10.04
C GLY A 135 -11.07 -13.40 -10.96
N PHE A 136 -10.34 -14.51 -10.85
CA PHE A 136 -10.61 -15.71 -11.67
C PHE A 136 -12.00 -16.30 -11.45
N ALA A 137 -12.46 -16.38 -10.20
CA ALA A 137 -13.80 -16.90 -9.90
C ALA A 137 -14.88 -15.97 -10.47
N LEU A 138 -14.70 -14.66 -10.32
CA LEU A 138 -15.59 -13.66 -10.90
C LEU A 138 -15.58 -13.71 -12.44
N SER A 139 -14.41 -13.81 -13.06
CA SER A 139 -14.26 -13.93 -14.52
C SER A 139 -14.93 -15.19 -15.05
N LYS A 140 -14.86 -16.32 -14.35
CA LYS A 140 -15.57 -17.55 -14.75
C LYS A 140 -17.09 -17.34 -14.79
N ILE A 141 -17.64 -16.67 -13.78
CA ILE A 141 -19.08 -16.34 -13.75
C ILE A 141 -19.42 -15.38 -14.88
N TYR A 142 -18.61 -14.35 -15.09
CA TYR A 142 -18.80 -13.36 -16.15
C TYR A 142 -18.80 -13.99 -17.54
N ILE A 143 -17.79 -14.83 -17.85
CA ILE A 143 -17.68 -15.53 -19.14
C ILE A 143 -18.92 -16.38 -19.40
N LYS A 144 -19.36 -17.17 -18.40
CA LYS A 144 -20.55 -18.01 -18.52
C LYS A 144 -21.83 -17.21 -18.85
N GLN A 145 -21.92 -15.98 -18.37
CA GLN A 145 -23.14 -15.17 -18.48
C GLN A 145 -23.13 -14.22 -19.69
N TYR A 146 -21.97 -13.70 -20.07
CA TYR A 146 -21.88 -12.53 -20.95
C TYR A 146 -20.91 -12.68 -22.11
N PHE A 147 -20.08 -13.74 -22.15
CA PHE A 147 -19.10 -13.92 -23.22
C PHE A 147 -19.61 -14.89 -24.27
N ASP A 148 -19.66 -14.43 -25.53
CA ASP A 148 -19.98 -15.28 -26.69
C ASP A 148 -18.76 -16.15 -27.03
N GLU A 149 -18.92 -17.46 -27.03
CA GLU A 149 -17.84 -18.41 -27.35
C GLU A 149 -17.27 -18.19 -28.76
N ASN A 150 -18.07 -17.65 -29.69
CA ASN A 150 -17.62 -17.35 -31.06
C ASN A 150 -16.63 -16.18 -31.12
N ALA A 151 -16.63 -15.28 -30.13
CA ALA A 151 -15.69 -14.17 -30.06
C ALA A 151 -14.24 -14.61 -29.73
N ARG A 152 -14.04 -15.88 -29.35
CA ARG A 152 -12.71 -16.42 -29.02
C ARG A 152 -11.93 -16.94 -30.24
N ASN A 153 -12.62 -17.21 -31.34
CA ASN A 153 -12.07 -17.87 -32.54
C ASN A 153 -11.96 -16.93 -33.75
N GLN A 154 -11.99 -15.61 -33.53
CA GLN A 154 -11.63 -14.58 -34.50
C GLN A 154 -10.22 -14.07 -34.21
#